data_AF-A0A5C6D7D5-F1
#
_entry.id   AF-A0A5C6D7D5-F1
#
_cell.length_a   1.000
_cell.length_b   1.000
_cell.length_c   1.000
_cell.angle_alpha   90.00
_cell.angle_beta   90.00
_cell.angle_gamma   90.00
#
_symmetry.space_group_name_H-M   'P 1'
#
loop_
_entity.id
_entity.type
_entity.pdbx_description
1 polymer ?
#
loop_
_entity_poly.entity_id
_entity_poly.type
_entity_poly.pdbx_seq_one_letter_code
_entity_poly.pdbx_strand_id
1 'polypeptide(L)' 'MNIDKDMEKMVLFGSLAESNIESVYFDIDIAVKSKKYYQLVSRALQSDFKVDVADLDSIHERIKKNIIEKGRIVYEKREG' A
#
# COMPACT_ATOMS: atom_id res chain seq x y z
N MET A 1 12.22 4.87 14.00
CA MET A 1 12.54 5.30 12.62
C MET A 1 11.28 5.93 12.03
N ASN A 2 11.27 7.23 11.75
CA ASN A 2 10.10 7.91 11.17
C ASN A 2 10.34 7.99 9.65
N ILE A 3 9.90 6.96 8.92
CA ILE A 3 10.28 6.71 7.51
C ILE A 3 9.74 7.82 6.61
N ASP A 4 8.47 8.16 6.78
CA ASP A 4 7.83 9.20 5.99
C ASP A 4 6.82 10.00 6.81
N LYS A 5 7.14 11.27 7.07
CA LYS A 5 6.24 12.23 7.75
C LYS A 5 5.25 12.88 6.78
N ASP A 6 5.51 12.77 5.49
CA ASP A 6 4.74 13.40 4.43
C ASP A 6 3.91 12.37 3.65
N MET A 7 3.76 11.15 4.18
CA MET A 7 2.81 10.16 3.68
C MET A 7 1.43 10.81 3.59
N GLU A 8 0.79 10.72 2.43
CA GLU A 8 -0.55 11.28 2.22
C GLU A 8 -1.61 10.19 2.39
N LYS A 9 -1.35 9.00 1.86
CA LYS A 9 -2.31 7.89 1.86
C LYS A 9 -1.61 6.54 1.78
N MET A 10 -2.16 5.56 2.47
CA MET A 10 -1.82 4.15 2.32
C MET A 10 -3.09 3.31 2.32
N VAL A 11 -3.20 2.42 1.34
CA VAL A 11 -4.34 1.53 1.13
C VAL A 11 -3.82 0.10 1.06
N LEU A 12 -4.34 -0.76 1.92
CA LEU A 12 -4.18 -2.20 1.80
C LEU A 12 -5.16 -2.69 0.72
N PHE A 13 -4.67 -3.44 -0.27
CA PHE A 13 -5.53 -4.00 -1.32
C PHE A 13 -5.22 -5.48 -1.54
N GLY A 14 -5.75 -6.07 -2.63
CA GLY A 14 -5.52 -7.48 -2.95
C GLY A 14 -6.26 -8.45 -2.01
N SER A 15 -5.75 -9.67 -1.93
CA SER A 15 -6.40 -10.80 -1.24
C SER A 15 -6.68 -10.52 0.24
N LEU A 16 -5.78 -9.78 0.90
CA LEU A 16 -5.93 -9.38 2.30
C LEU A 16 -7.08 -8.40 2.53
N ALA A 17 -7.30 -7.47 1.60
CA ALA A 17 -8.41 -6.53 1.71
C ALA A 17 -9.76 -7.21 1.47
N GLU A 18 -9.80 -8.21 0.59
CA GLU A 18 -11.01 -8.98 0.25
C GLU A 18 -11.31 -10.09 1.29
N SER A 19 -10.52 -10.23 2.36
CA SER A 19 -10.64 -11.27 3.40
C SER A 19 -10.63 -12.70 2.86
N ASN A 20 -10.07 -12.89 1.66
CA ASN A 20 -10.09 -14.15 0.92
C ASN A 20 -8.72 -14.84 1.06
N ILE A 21 -8.31 -15.09 2.31
CA ILE A 21 -6.99 -15.64 2.62
C ILE A 21 -7.07 -17.16 2.62
N GLU A 22 -6.69 -17.77 1.50
CA GLU A 22 -6.68 -19.23 1.34
C GLU A 22 -5.34 -19.89 1.74
N SER A 23 -4.33 -19.08 2.11
CA SER A 23 -2.98 -19.55 2.44
C SER A 23 -2.30 -18.67 3.49
N VAL A 24 -1.45 -19.29 4.33
CA VAL A 24 -0.58 -18.58 5.29
C VAL A 24 0.62 -17.89 4.62
N TYR A 25 0.89 -18.18 3.35
CA TYR A 25 1.93 -17.54 2.54
C TYR A 25 1.34 -16.41 1.70
N PHE A 26 0.58 -15.51 2.32
CA PHE A 26 -0.01 -14.37 1.62
C PHE A 26 1.02 -13.26 1.40
N ASP A 27 0.86 -12.53 0.29
CA ASP A 27 1.55 -11.28 0.03
C ASP A 27 0.76 -10.12 0.66
N ILE A 28 1.46 -9.06 1.06
CA ILE A 28 0.84 -7.84 1.56
C ILE A 28 0.91 -6.76 0.46
N ASP A 29 -0.21 -6.54 -0.22
CA ASP A 29 -0.33 -5.50 -1.25
C ASP A 29 -0.69 -4.14 -0.62
N ILE A 30 0.21 -3.17 -0.71
CA ILE A 30 -0.03 -1.79 -0.25
C ILE A 30 0.14 -0.79 -1.37
N ALA A 31 -0.82 0.11 -1.54
CA ALA A 31 -0.74 1.25 -2.43
C ALA A 31 -0.50 2.51 -1.60
N VAL A 32 0.49 3.31 -1.98
CA VAL A 32 0.92 4.49 -1.22
C VAL A 32 0.86 5.74 -2.09
N LYS A 33 0.55 6.87 -1.47
CA LYS A 33 0.78 8.20 -2.02
C LYS A 33 1.83 8.88 -1.16
N SER A 34 3.05 8.95 -1.67
CA SER A 34 4.23 9.37 -0.92
C SER A 34 5.34 9.84 -1.85
N LYS A 35 6.05 10.89 -1.45
CA LYS A 35 7.26 11.37 -2.14
C LYS A 35 8.49 10.46 -1.93
N LYS A 36 8.36 9.44 -1.07
CA LYS A 36 9.43 8.52 -0.66
C LYS A 36 9.19 7.09 -1.13
N TYR A 37 8.44 6.90 -2.22
CA TYR A 37 8.08 5.59 -2.78
C TYR A 37 9.25 4.58 -2.81
N TYR A 38 10.40 4.94 -3.39
CA TYR A 38 11.55 4.02 -3.45
C TYR A 38 12.14 3.65 -2.09
N GLN A 39 12.05 4.53 -1.08
CA GLN A 39 12.47 4.19 0.28
C GLN A 39 11.49 3.20 0.93
N LEU A 40 10.20 3.33 0.65
CA LEU A 40 9.17 2.39 1.09
C LEU A 40 9.35 1.02 0.43
N VAL A 41 9.63 0.98 -0.88
CA VAL A 41 10.01 -0.24 -1.60
C VAL A 41 11.25 -0.89 -0.98
N SER A 42 12.31 -0.10 -0.73
CA SER A 42 13.52 -0.62 -0.06
C SER A 42 13.22 -1.19 1.32
N ARG A 43 12.30 -0.60 2.09
CA ARG A 43 11.90 -1.11 3.40
C ARG A 43 11.08 -2.39 3.30
N ALA A 44 10.20 -2.48 2.29
CA ALA A 44 9.41 -3.66 1.99
C ALA A 44 10.29 -4.85 1.61
N LEU A 45 11.35 -4.65 0.82
CA LEU A 45 12.33 -5.69 0.50
C LEU A 45 13.12 -6.22 1.70
N GLN A 46 13.14 -5.48 2.82
CA GLN A 46 13.77 -5.88 4.09
C GLN A 46 12.77 -6.47 5.08
N SER A 47 11.52 -6.72 4.66
CA SER A 47 10.47 -7.28 5.50
C SER A 47 10.58 -8.81 5.56
N ASP A 48 10.25 -9.40 6.70
CA ASP A 48 10.10 -10.86 6.84
C ASP A 48 8.86 -11.38 6.09
N PHE A 49 7.92 -10.49 5.76
CA PHE A 49 6.77 -10.75 4.89
C PHE A 49 7.04 -10.23 3.48
N LYS A 50 6.50 -10.90 2.47
CA LYS A 50 6.47 -10.36 1.10
C LYS A 50 5.48 -9.21 1.03
N VAL A 51 5.98 -8.01 0.75
CA VAL A 51 5.20 -6.78 0.70
C VAL A 51 5.38 -6.16 -0.69
N ASP A 52 4.29 -6.06 -1.43
CA ASP A 52 4.25 -5.42 -2.74
C ASP A 52 3.76 -3.98 -2.57
N VAL A 53 4.57 -3.01 -3.02
CA VAL A 53 4.28 -1.57 -2.86
C VAL A 53 3.95 -0.99 -4.23
N ALA A 54 2.79 -0.36 -4.35
CA ALA A 54 2.35 0.34 -5.56
C ALA A 54 2.27 1.86 -5.33
N ASP A 55 2.74 2.64 -6.29
CA ASP A 55 2.65 4.11 -6.25
C ASP A 55 1.30 4.59 -6.84
N LEU A 56 0.47 5.20 -6.01
CA LEU A 56 -0.83 5.76 -6.41
C LEU A 56 -0.72 6.92 -7.39
N ASP A 57 0.43 7.59 -7.47
CA ASP A 57 0.66 8.70 -8.40
C ASP A 57 1.08 8.22 -9.80
N SER A 58 1.61 7.01 -9.94
CA SER A 58 2.05 6.45 -11.23
C SER A 58 1.20 5.30 -11.76
N ILE A 59 0.34 4.70 -10.94
CA ILE A 59 -0.45 3.53 -11.36
C ILE A 59 -1.56 3.91 -12.34
N HIS A 60 -1.86 3.01 -13.27
CA HIS A 60 -2.92 3.22 -14.27
C HIS A 60 -4.28 3.45 -13.60
N GLU A 61 -5.03 4.46 -14.07
CA GLU A 61 -6.28 4.94 -13.46
C GLU A 61 -7.32 3.84 -13.18
N ARG A 62 -7.48 2.87 -14.09
CA ARG A 62 -8.39 1.72 -13.87
C ARG A 62 -8.00 0.90 -12.63
N ILE A 63 -6.71 0.67 -12.42
CA ILE A 63 -6.21 -0.10 -11.28
C ILE A 63 -6.34 0.76 -10.02
N LYS A 64 -5.97 2.05 -10.10
CA LYS A 64 -6.15 3.02 -9.02
C LYS A 64 -7.59 3.03 -8.49
N LYS A 65 -8.57 3.10 -9.39
CA LYS A 65 -10.00 3.08 -9.04
C LYS A 65 -10.37 1.81 -8.28
N ASN A 66 -9.96 0.63 -8.77
CA ASN A 66 -10.22 -0.63 -8.08
C ASN A 66 -9.60 -0.67 -6.68
N ILE A 67 -8.36 -0.18 -6.54
CA ILE A 67 -7.65 -0.11 -5.24
C ILE A 67 -8.42 0.80 -4.28
N ILE A 68 -8.89 1.96 -4.72
CA ILE A 68 -9.63 2.90 -3.86
C ILE A 68 -11.02 2.35 -3.49
N GLU A 69 -11.72 1.68 -4.40
CA GLU A 69 -13.08 1.18 -4.16
C GLU A 69 -13.11 -0.09 -3.30
N LYS A 70 -12.17 -1.01 -3.51
CA LYS A 70 -12.14 -2.32 -2.83
C LYS A 70 -11.12 -2.41 -1.71
N GLY A 71 -10.10 -1.57 -1.75
CA GLY A 71 -9.04 -1.56 -0.76
C GLY A 71 -9.51 -0.97 0.57
N ARG A 72 -8.72 -1.23 1.60
CA ARG A 72 -8.92 -0.69 2.94
C ARG A 72 -7.89 0.40 3.20
N ILE A 73 -8.36 1.62 3.44
CA ILE A 73 -7.49 2.72 3.85
C ILE A 73 -6.92 2.39 5.23
N VAL A 74 -5.60 2.25 5.32
CA VAL A 74 -4.88 1.99 6.58
C VAL A 74 -4.24 3.26 7.13
N TYR A 75 -3.98 4.24 6.27
CA TYR A 75 -3.55 5.57 6.65
C TYR A 75 -4.07 6.61 5.66
N GLU A 76 -4.54 7.73 6.18
CA GLU A 76 -4.85 8.93 5.40
C GLU A 76 -4.48 10.14 6.24
N LYS A 77 -3.67 11.03 5.67
CA LYS A 77 -3.32 12.28 6.32
C LYS A 77 -4.58 13.11 6.43
N ARG A 78 -5.05 13.35 7.66
CA ARG A 78 -6.14 14.30 7.89
C ARG A 78 -5.61 15.70 7.59
N GLU A 79 -6.31 16.43 6.75
CA GLU A 79 -6.11 17.87 6.66
C GLU A 79 -6.43 18.48 8.03
N GLY A 80 -5.48 19.25 8.56
CA GLY A 80 -5.62 19.99 9.82
C GLY A 80 -5.96 21.44 9.55
#